data_AF-A0A3M1M921-F1
#
_entry.id   AF-A0A3M1M921-F1
#
_cell.length_a   1.000
_cell.length_b   1.000
_cell.length_c   1.000
_cell.angle_alpha   90.00
_cell.angle_beta   90.00
_cell.angle_gamma   90.00
#
_symmetry.space_group_name_H-M   'P 1'
#
loop_
_entity.id
_entity.type
_entity.pdbx_description
1 polymer ?
#
loop_
_entity_poly.entity_id
_entity_poly.type
_entity_poly.pdbx_seq_one_letter_code
_entity_poly.pdbx_strand_id
1 'polypeptide(L)'
;MAGPGFGAPGAGATNPAMIAQFITQNCLGCHGPQNTKGDVRLDGLAADLMSPGNAELLTQVEEVLASGEMPPPPRQVPPAARQSVLTAIRALRQSGGLPAEMEEQDFLAQAKYAFSIGKEREAIDLAYAHAVVAEEEDAQEVLQHVKWSPSGRRPTLVLRFAVGVNLEAPSTLRDVKPIGTSQFGGGGGGGFGGYGGEGFGGGGFGGPGGRNGAGGAEPGRSLQSLTGELGEKLIAEFQSRWASGAMGTLFADVTKSEPRRRPLAGAGGGFGGPGMGAGPGFGGGPGFGGGPGFGGGPGMGAGPGYGGGGYGGEEAGYGGPGYGQGGYGGPGGYGGESFGGGLSPSKPILPGSVATPGLTYVGTGSQAELLAKAQELGVDGVFVFDVEATPNRRTGIINNETRLRLVLINGQAVGATSRLTNTEIERARLRGTYNDEVEKNIDRLFAKFDDEVAVQPLPAFKPEHAQRRIQALLAQREQLPEDQEASMNLVLLFETRLFERLGLFTEQEAETIYQIILEGNEGQVLVKGSPDDRKLVIEPLLPKI
;
A
#
# COMPACT_ATOMS: atom_id res chain seq x y z
N MET A 1 33.05 -37.86 -10.93
CA MET A 1 31.72 -37.38 -10.48
C MET A 1 31.56 -35.95 -10.96
N ALA A 2 30.43 -35.60 -11.57
CA ALA A 2 30.18 -34.24 -12.08
C ALA A 2 29.64 -33.35 -10.96
N GLY A 3 30.12 -32.11 -10.86
CA GLY A 3 29.53 -31.09 -10.00
C GLY A 3 28.33 -30.41 -10.68
N PRO A 4 27.42 -29.78 -9.92
CA PRO A 4 26.34 -28.98 -10.48
C PRO A 4 26.91 -27.72 -11.13
N GLY A 5 26.86 -27.65 -12.46
CA GLY A 5 27.33 -26.48 -13.21
C GLY A 5 26.34 -25.32 -13.11
N PHE A 6 26.80 -24.17 -12.62
CA PHE A 6 26.08 -22.91 -12.77
C PHE A 6 26.15 -22.46 -14.23
N GLY A 7 25.01 -22.48 -14.92
CA GLY A 7 24.89 -21.88 -16.25
C GLY A 7 25.11 -20.37 -16.20
N ALA A 8 25.78 -19.82 -17.22
CA ALA A 8 26.03 -18.39 -17.31
C ALA A 8 24.69 -17.61 -17.42
N PRO A 9 24.48 -16.54 -16.63
CA PRO A 9 23.27 -15.74 -16.72
C PRO A 9 23.28 -14.88 -17.99
N GLY A 10 22.17 -14.92 -18.74
CA GLY A 10 21.89 -13.98 -19.82
C GLY A 10 21.64 -12.56 -19.28
N ALA A 11 21.83 -11.56 -20.14
CA ALA A 11 21.64 -10.16 -19.78
C ALA A 11 20.19 -9.80 -19.43
N GLY A 12 20.00 -8.85 -18.51
CA GLY A 12 18.78 -8.04 -18.44
C GLY A 12 17.57 -8.58 -17.65
N ALA A 13 17.75 -9.47 -16.68
CA ALA A 13 16.65 -9.92 -15.82
C ALA A 13 16.53 -9.09 -14.53
N THR A 14 15.56 -8.18 -14.47
CA THR A 14 15.04 -7.65 -13.20
C THR A 14 14.37 -8.79 -12.43
N ASN A 15 15.08 -9.34 -11.44
CA ASN A 15 14.59 -10.48 -10.67
C ASN A 15 14.45 -10.13 -9.18
N PRO A 16 13.30 -9.59 -8.76
CA PRO A 16 13.00 -9.31 -7.35
C PRO A 16 13.20 -10.55 -6.46
N ALA A 17 12.86 -11.75 -6.96
CA ALA A 17 13.03 -12.98 -6.18
C ALA A 17 14.51 -13.29 -5.90
N MET A 18 15.43 -12.98 -6.83
CA MET A 18 16.88 -13.12 -6.62
C MET A 18 17.39 -12.17 -5.54
N ILE A 19 16.93 -10.92 -5.53
CA ILE A 19 17.31 -9.91 -4.54
C ILE A 19 16.76 -10.29 -3.17
N ALA A 20 15.48 -10.65 -3.08
CA ALA A 20 14.84 -11.10 -1.85
C ALA A 20 15.50 -12.37 -1.28
N GLN A 21 15.80 -13.35 -2.14
CA GLN A 21 16.51 -14.57 -1.76
C GLN A 21 17.92 -14.27 -1.23
N PHE A 22 18.66 -13.37 -1.88
CA PHE A 22 19.99 -12.96 -1.42
C PHE A 22 19.95 -12.29 -0.05
N ILE A 23 19.01 -11.36 0.18
CA ILE A 23 18.82 -10.70 1.48
C ILE A 23 18.44 -11.73 2.55
N THR A 24 17.49 -12.63 2.24
CA THR A 24 17.04 -13.70 3.13
C THR A 24 18.19 -14.60 3.58
N GLN A 25 19.03 -15.04 2.63
CA GLN A 25 20.10 -16.00 2.90
C GLN A 25 21.34 -15.35 3.56
N ASN A 26 21.71 -14.14 3.16
CA ASN A 26 23.01 -13.56 3.51
C ASN A 26 22.93 -12.42 4.54
N CYS A 27 21.79 -11.73 4.63
CA CYS A 27 21.65 -10.52 5.45
C CYS A 27 20.77 -10.71 6.70
N LEU A 28 19.64 -11.43 6.61
CA LEU A 28 18.69 -11.57 7.74
C LEU A 28 19.26 -12.27 8.98
N GLY A 29 20.35 -13.03 8.84
CA GLY A 29 21.08 -13.57 10.00
C GLY A 29 21.77 -12.51 10.88
N CYS A 30 21.85 -11.26 10.43
CA CYS A 30 22.36 -10.10 11.19
C CYS A 30 21.40 -8.90 11.21
N HIS A 31 20.46 -8.82 10.25
CA HIS A 31 19.54 -7.70 10.01
C HIS A 31 18.10 -8.19 9.87
N GLY A 32 17.66 -9.11 10.74
CA GLY A 32 16.37 -9.78 10.68
C GLY A 32 15.61 -9.72 12.00
N PRO A 33 14.47 -10.43 12.14
CA PRO A 33 13.58 -10.30 13.30
C PRO A 33 14.20 -10.65 14.65
N GLN A 34 15.32 -11.37 14.68
CA GLN A 34 16.02 -11.79 15.91
C GLN A 34 17.37 -11.07 16.12
N ASN A 35 17.87 -10.29 15.17
CA ASN A 35 19.17 -9.61 15.24
C ASN A 35 19.16 -8.31 14.41
N THR A 36 19.52 -7.18 15.02
CA THR A 36 19.51 -5.82 14.41
C THR A 36 20.89 -5.15 14.49
N LYS A 37 21.88 -5.70 13.80
CA LYS A 37 23.21 -5.07 13.76
C LYS A 37 23.15 -3.72 13.04
N GLY A 38 23.76 -2.71 13.64
CA GLY A 38 23.75 -1.34 13.10
C GLY A 38 22.37 -0.69 13.07
N ASP A 39 21.39 -1.21 13.82
CA ASP A 39 19.98 -0.76 13.85
C ASP A 39 19.22 -0.91 12.51
N VAL A 40 19.78 -1.63 11.54
CA VAL A 40 19.15 -1.87 10.23
C VAL A 40 18.42 -3.22 10.20
N ARG A 41 17.15 -3.19 9.76
CA ARG A 41 16.27 -4.36 9.53
C ARG A 41 15.96 -4.51 8.05
N LEU A 42 16.14 -5.72 7.49
CA LEU A 42 16.00 -6.01 6.06
C LEU A 42 14.95 -7.09 5.74
N ASP A 43 14.24 -7.59 6.75
CA ASP A 43 13.15 -8.57 6.58
C ASP A 43 11.91 -7.96 5.93
N GLY A 44 11.58 -6.70 6.26
CA GLY A 44 10.58 -5.92 5.53
C GLY A 44 10.97 -5.66 4.06
N LEU A 45 12.27 -5.44 3.80
CA LEU A 45 12.80 -5.25 2.45
C LEU A 45 12.71 -6.54 1.62
N ALA A 46 13.09 -7.69 2.21
CA ALA A 46 12.99 -8.98 1.53
C ALA A 46 11.54 -9.40 1.23
N ALA A 47 10.56 -8.91 2.01
CA ALA A 47 9.14 -9.19 1.81
C ALA A 47 8.51 -8.35 0.68
N ASP A 48 8.92 -7.08 0.51
CA ASP A 48 8.34 -6.18 -0.50
C ASP A 48 9.36 -5.15 -1.02
N LEU A 49 10.19 -5.57 -1.98
CA LEU A 49 11.25 -4.75 -2.58
C LEU A 49 10.75 -3.51 -3.34
N MET A 50 9.45 -3.44 -3.67
CA MET A 50 8.85 -2.35 -4.46
C MET A 50 7.99 -1.41 -3.61
N SER A 51 7.88 -1.63 -2.30
CA SER A 51 7.23 -0.68 -1.39
C SER A 51 7.96 0.68 -1.41
N PRO A 52 7.26 1.83 -1.53
CA PRO A 52 7.90 3.14 -1.49
C PRO A 52 8.79 3.35 -0.25
N GLY A 53 8.33 2.92 0.93
CA GLY A 53 9.11 2.97 2.17
C GLY A 53 10.35 2.05 2.22
N ASN A 54 10.55 1.19 1.23
CA ASN A 54 11.73 0.32 1.10
C ASN A 54 12.75 0.81 0.05
N ALA A 55 12.43 1.84 -0.75
CA ALA A 55 13.29 2.30 -1.85
C ALA A 55 14.62 2.91 -1.37
N GLU A 56 14.58 3.70 -0.29
CA GLU A 56 15.78 4.26 0.34
C GLU A 56 16.63 3.16 0.99
N LEU A 57 15.99 2.24 1.72
CA LEU A 57 16.65 1.10 2.35
C LEU A 57 17.32 0.16 1.32
N LEU A 58 16.70 -0.02 0.15
CA LEU A 58 17.29 -0.74 -0.98
C LEU A 58 18.51 -0.01 -1.56
N THR A 59 18.49 1.32 -1.56
CA THR A 59 19.62 2.16 -1.99
C THR A 59 20.80 2.00 -1.03
N GLN A 60 20.57 2.08 0.28
CA GLN A 60 21.60 1.84 1.30
C GLN A 60 22.17 0.41 1.20
N VAL A 61 21.32 -0.59 0.94
CA VAL A 61 21.78 -1.97 0.69
C VAL A 61 22.63 -2.07 -0.58
N GLU A 62 22.32 -1.33 -1.64
CA GLU A 62 23.15 -1.27 -2.84
C GLU A 62 24.54 -0.70 -2.53
N GLU A 63 24.61 0.43 -1.82
CA GLU A 63 25.85 1.13 -1.49
C GLU A 63 26.79 0.29 -0.62
N VAL A 64 26.28 -0.31 0.45
CA VAL A 64 27.09 -1.12 1.39
C VAL A 64 27.47 -2.50 0.78
N LEU A 65 26.69 -3.01 -0.18
CA LEU A 65 27.10 -4.16 -0.99
C LEU A 65 28.17 -3.77 -2.03
N ALA A 66 28.13 -2.55 -2.57
CA ALA A 66 29.08 -2.04 -3.54
C ALA A 66 30.43 -1.64 -2.91
N SER A 67 30.42 -1.04 -1.70
CA SER A 67 31.64 -0.81 -0.89
C SER A 67 32.32 -2.14 -0.52
N GLY A 68 31.55 -3.22 -0.46
CA GLY A 68 32.01 -4.56 -0.13
C GLY A 68 32.17 -4.82 1.37
N GLU A 69 31.80 -3.84 2.21
CA GLU A 69 31.80 -3.93 3.68
C GLU A 69 30.84 -5.00 4.19
N MET A 70 29.72 -5.22 3.48
CA MET A 70 28.79 -6.32 3.76
C MET A 70 28.70 -7.33 2.60
N PRO A 71 28.44 -8.62 2.89
CA PRO A 71 28.53 -9.25 4.21
C PRO A 71 29.98 -9.29 4.74
N PRO A 72 30.18 -9.32 6.07
CA PRO A 72 31.50 -9.16 6.69
C PRO A 72 32.42 -10.37 6.45
N PRO A 73 33.74 -10.28 6.72
CA PRO A 73 34.73 -11.33 6.43
C PRO A 73 34.34 -12.79 6.72
N PRO A 74 33.76 -13.17 7.89
CA PRO A 74 33.37 -14.56 8.17
C PRO A 74 32.09 -15.02 7.44
N ARG A 75 31.45 -14.18 6.62
CA ARG A 75 30.22 -14.46 5.86
C ARG A 75 30.27 -13.92 4.42
N GLN A 76 31.45 -13.64 3.87
CA GLN A 76 31.58 -13.11 2.51
C GLN A 76 30.89 -14.00 1.48
N VAL A 77 30.14 -13.37 0.58
CA VAL A 77 29.57 -14.02 -0.60
C VAL A 77 30.57 -14.02 -1.76
N PRO A 78 30.46 -14.97 -2.71
CA PRO A 78 31.29 -14.95 -3.92
C PRO A 78 31.15 -13.61 -4.68
N PRO A 79 32.24 -13.01 -5.19
CA PRO A 79 32.18 -11.73 -5.91
C PRO A 79 31.18 -11.72 -7.08
N ALA A 80 31.05 -12.83 -7.80
CA ALA A 80 30.05 -12.97 -8.87
C ALA A 80 28.61 -12.86 -8.35
N ALA A 81 28.29 -13.45 -7.19
CA ALA A 81 26.96 -13.37 -6.59
C ALA A 81 26.64 -11.94 -6.11
N ARG A 82 27.60 -11.27 -5.47
CA ARG A 82 27.50 -9.84 -5.09
C ARG A 82 27.25 -8.99 -6.34
N GLN A 83 28.04 -9.17 -7.40
CA GLN A 83 27.90 -8.39 -8.63
C GLN A 83 26.55 -8.63 -9.32
N SER A 84 26.07 -9.87 -9.42
CA SER A 84 24.77 -10.18 -10.00
C SER A 84 23.61 -9.53 -9.24
N VAL A 85 23.68 -9.49 -7.90
CA VAL A 85 22.65 -8.84 -7.08
C VAL A 85 22.74 -7.31 -7.15
N LEU A 86 23.93 -6.72 -7.19
CA LEU A 86 24.10 -5.27 -7.45
C LEU A 86 23.50 -4.88 -8.80
N THR A 87 23.76 -5.65 -9.86
CA THR A 87 23.14 -5.45 -11.18
C THR A 87 21.62 -5.60 -11.12
N ALA A 88 21.10 -6.60 -10.39
CA ALA A 88 19.66 -6.79 -10.22
C ALA A 88 19.00 -5.64 -9.44
N ILE A 89 19.63 -5.13 -8.36
CA ILE A 89 19.13 -3.99 -7.57
C ILE A 89 19.08 -2.72 -8.42
N ARG A 90 20.16 -2.41 -9.16
CA ARG A 90 20.20 -1.26 -10.09
C ARG A 90 19.10 -1.34 -11.13
N ALA A 91 18.96 -2.50 -11.78
CA ALA A 91 17.90 -2.73 -12.75
C ALA A 91 16.51 -2.64 -12.11
N LEU A 92 16.34 -3.08 -10.85
CA LEU A 92 15.07 -2.97 -10.12
C LEU A 92 14.70 -1.51 -9.86
N ARG A 93 15.65 -0.71 -9.37
CA ARG A 93 15.48 0.74 -9.15
C ARG A 93 15.17 1.47 -10.45
N GLN A 94 15.88 1.14 -11.53
CA GLN A 94 15.59 1.66 -12.88
C GLN A 94 14.21 1.23 -13.40
N SER A 95 13.72 0.04 -13.04
CA SER A 95 12.35 -0.41 -13.36
C SER A 95 11.26 0.11 -12.41
N GLY A 96 11.62 0.89 -11.39
CA GLY A 96 10.69 1.60 -10.53
C GLY A 96 10.20 2.93 -11.12
N GLY A 97 10.81 3.37 -12.21
CA GLY A 97 10.37 4.53 -12.98
C GLY A 97 9.16 4.25 -13.86
N LEU A 98 8.81 5.24 -14.69
CA LEU A 98 7.85 5.04 -15.76
C LEU A 98 8.36 3.95 -16.72
N PRO A 99 7.52 2.98 -17.12
CA PRO A 99 7.83 2.14 -18.29
C PRO A 99 8.18 3.04 -19.48
N ALA A 100 9.09 2.62 -20.37
CA ALA A 100 9.40 3.40 -21.58
C ALA A 100 8.14 3.71 -22.42
N GLU A 101 7.19 2.76 -22.45
CA GLU A 101 5.85 2.91 -23.06
C GLU A 101 4.96 3.99 -22.39
N MET A 102 5.31 4.44 -21.18
CA MET A 102 4.65 5.52 -20.43
C MET A 102 5.39 6.85 -20.52
N GLU A 103 6.73 6.86 -20.71
CA GLU A 103 7.51 8.09 -20.92
C GLU A 103 7.07 8.83 -22.20
N GLU A 104 6.62 8.07 -23.21
CA GLU A 104 6.06 8.57 -24.46
C GLU A 104 4.60 9.08 -24.34
N GLN A 105 3.90 8.82 -23.24
CA GLN A 105 2.51 9.26 -23.02
C GLN A 105 2.44 10.65 -22.40
N ASP A 106 1.24 11.25 -22.42
CA ASP A 106 0.96 12.53 -21.75
C ASP A 106 1.12 12.45 -20.22
N PHE A 107 1.23 13.62 -19.59
CA PHE A 107 1.48 13.70 -18.15
C PHE A 107 0.29 13.25 -17.31
N LEU A 108 -0.95 13.27 -17.82
CA LEU A 108 -2.11 12.73 -17.10
C LEU A 108 -2.09 11.19 -17.04
N ALA A 109 -1.69 10.52 -18.11
CA ALA A 109 -1.50 9.08 -18.13
C ALA A 109 -0.34 8.66 -17.21
N GLN A 110 0.78 9.40 -17.24
CA GLN A 110 1.88 9.22 -16.29
C GLN A 110 1.42 9.45 -14.84
N ALA A 111 0.59 10.48 -14.59
CA ALA A 111 0.05 10.78 -13.26
C ALA A 111 -0.83 9.64 -12.73
N LYS A 112 -1.76 9.13 -13.54
CA LYS A 112 -2.60 7.97 -13.19
C LYS A 112 -1.75 6.72 -12.92
N TYR A 113 -0.69 6.48 -13.69
CA TYR A 113 0.25 5.38 -13.42
C TYR A 113 0.97 5.56 -12.09
N ALA A 114 1.60 6.72 -11.85
CA ALA A 114 2.31 7.06 -10.62
C ALA A 114 1.40 6.90 -9.38
N PHE A 115 0.17 7.39 -9.49
CA PHE A 115 -0.85 7.22 -8.45
C PHE A 115 -1.17 5.74 -8.19
N SER A 116 -1.32 4.94 -9.25
CA SER A 116 -1.63 3.50 -9.14
C SER A 116 -0.55 2.69 -8.41
N ILE A 117 0.71 3.13 -8.42
CA ILE A 117 1.84 2.51 -7.71
C ILE A 117 2.14 3.18 -6.36
N GLY A 118 1.34 4.16 -5.93
CA GLY A 118 1.47 4.84 -4.63
C GLY A 118 2.45 6.02 -4.60
N LYS A 119 2.95 6.47 -5.75
CA LYS A 119 3.71 7.73 -5.92
C LYS A 119 2.73 8.91 -6.05
N GLU A 120 1.94 9.12 -4.99
CA GLU A 120 0.82 10.05 -5.01
C GLU A 120 1.25 11.53 -5.04
N ARG A 121 2.48 11.87 -4.63
CA ARG A 121 2.98 13.26 -4.71
C ARG A 121 3.33 13.58 -6.15
N GLU A 122 4.10 12.69 -6.74
CA GLU A 122 4.60 12.76 -8.10
C GLU A 122 3.46 12.73 -9.12
N ALA A 123 2.40 11.95 -8.84
CA ALA A 123 1.16 11.96 -9.60
C ALA A 123 0.47 13.33 -9.63
N ILE A 124 0.46 14.08 -8.53
CA ILE A 124 -0.15 15.41 -8.46
C ILE A 124 0.70 16.41 -9.23
N ASP A 125 2.02 16.37 -9.06
CA ASP A 125 2.97 17.24 -9.77
C ASP A 125 2.87 17.02 -11.30
N LEU A 126 2.73 15.78 -11.76
CA LEU A 126 2.43 15.45 -13.16
C LEU A 126 1.05 15.93 -13.64
N ALA A 127 0.01 15.81 -12.81
CA ALA A 127 -1.32 16.32 -13.17
C ALA A 127 -1.34 17.85 -13.30
N TYR A 128 -0.58 18.56 -12.46
CA TYR A 128 -0.34 19.99 -12.59
C TYR A 128 0.40 20.32 -13.90
N ALA A 129 1.46 19.57 -14.21
CA ALA A 129 2.20 19.71 -15.46
C ALA A 129 1.29 19.52 -16.70
N HIS A 130 0.46 18.46 -16.71
CA HIS A 130 -0.51 18.21 -17.79
C HIS A 130 -1.41 19.42 -18.06
N ALA A 131 -2.03 19.96 -17.02
CA ALA A 131 -2.93 21.11 -17.14
C ALA A 131 -2.23 22.40 -17.63
N VAL A 132 -0.91 22.52 -17.44
CA VAL A 132 -0.11 23.67 -17.89
C VAL A 132 0.38 23.50 -19.33
N VAL A 133 0.78 22.30 -19.76
CA VAL A 133 1.34 22.08 -21.11
C VAL A 133 0.29 21.77 -22.17
N ALA A 134 -0.78 21.07 -21.80
CA ALA A 134 -1.74 20.54 -22.75
C ALA A 134 -2.58 21.64 -23.42
N GLU A 135 -3.21 21.30 -24.55
CA GLU A 135 -4.17 22.20 -25.20
C GLU A 135 -5.41 22.41 -24.34
N GLU A 136 -6.19 23.46 -24.64
CA GLU A 136 -7.33 23.88 -23.81
C GLU A 136 -8.36 22.76 -23.56
N GLU A 137 -8.60 21.89 -24.54
CA GLU A 137 -9.52 20.74 -24.43
C GLU A 137 -8.96 19.65 -23.48
N ASP A 138 -7.68 19.30 -23.62
CA ASP A 138 -7.02 18.27 -22.82
C ASP A 138 -6.69 18.75 -21.39
N ALA A 139 -6.37 20.03 -21.22
CA ALA A 139 -6.17 20.66 -19.91
C ALA A 139 -7.49 20.70 -19.11
N GLN A 140 -8.64 20.79 -19.80
CA GLN A 140 -9.96 20.72 -19.17
C GLN A 140 -10.20 19.37 -18.47
N GLU A 141 -9.60 18.27 -18.95
CA GLU A 141 -9.66 16.95 -18.30
C GLU A 141 -9.08 16.94 -16.88
N VAL A 142 -8.16 17.86 -16.55
CA VAL A 142 -7.64 18.04 -15.18
C VAL A 142 -8.37 19.18 -14.47
N LEU A 143 -8.49 20.35 -15.13
CA LEU A 143 -9.02 21.56 -14.50
C LEU A 143 -10.46 21.43 -13.99
N GLN A 144 -11.30 20.58 -14.61
CA GLN A 144 -12.66 20.31 -14.12
C GLN A 144 -12.72 19.56 -12.77
N HIS A 145 -11.67 18.81 -12.43
CA HIS A 145 -11.60 18.05 -11.18
C HIS A 145 -11.12 18.89 -10.00
N VAL A 146 -10.67 20.13 -10.24
CA VAL A 146 -10.25 21.04 -9.17
C VAL A 146 -11.43 21.36 -8.26
N LYS A 147 -11.21 21.20 -6.96
CA LYS A 147 -12.14 21.51 -5.88
C LYS A 147 -11.48 22.47 -4.89
N TRP A 148 -12.29 23.03 -4.00
CA TRP A 148 -11.82 23.85 -2.89
C TRP A 148 -11.48 22.95 -1.68
N SER A 149 -10.31 23.14 -1.10
CA SER A 149 -9.98 22.64 0.25
C SER A 149 -10.35 23.72 1.28
N PRO A 150 -11.36 23.51 2.15
CA PRO A 150 -11.72 24.49 3.18
C PRO A 150 -10.61 24.67 4.22
N SER A 151 -9.97 23.56 4.60
CA SER A 151 -8.87 23.47 5.56
C SER A 151 -7.58 24.11 5.04
N GLY A 152 -7.17 23.79 3.82
CA GLY A 152 -6.00 24.35 3.16
C GLY A 152 -6.20 25.73 2.55
N ARG A 153 -7.46 26.20 2.45
CA ARG A 153 -7.88 27.45 1.78
C ARG A 153 -7.27 27.63 0.39
N ARG A 154 -7.23 26.55 -0.38
CA ARG A 154 -6.58 26.45 -1.69
C ARG A 154 -7.42 25.63 -2.66
N PRO A 155 -7.29 25.86 -3.98
CA PRO A 155 -7.65 24.86 -4.98
C PRO A 155 -6.85 23.56 -4.75
N THR A 156 -7.45 22.41 -5.00
CA THR A 156 -6.74 21.12 -4.99
C THR A 156 -7.43 20.11 -5.92
N LEU A 157 -6.65 19.17 -6.47
CA LEU A 157 -7.15 18.03 -7.24
C LEU A 157 -7.54 16.84 -6.35
N VAL A 158 -6.84 16.69 -5.22
CA VAL A 158 -6.98 15.60 -4.25
C VAL A 158 -6.51 16.05 -2.86
N LEU A 159 -7.05 15.45 -1.81
CA LEU A 159 -6.56 15.54 -0.43
C LEU A 159 -5.84 14.25 -0.06
N ARG A 160 -4.73 14.37 0.66
CA ARG A 160 -3.96 13.23 1.15
C ARG A 160 -3.76 13.31 2.65
N PHE A 161 -3.66 12.17 3.31
CA PHE A 161 -3.51 12.06 4.76
C PHE A 161 -2.43 11.03 5.14
N ALA A 162 -1.78 11.29 6.27
CA ALA A 162 -1.00 10.28 6.96
C ALA A 162 -1.88 9.60 8.03
N VAL A 163 -1.55 8.36 8.39
CA VAL A 163 -2.01 7.72 9.63
C VAL A 163 -0.80 7.22 10.42
N GLY A 164 -0.81 7.39 11.74
CA GLY A 164 0.27 6.96 12.61
C GLY A 164 -0.20 6.59 14.02
N VAL A 165 0.65 5.91 14.77
CA VAL A 165 0.34 5.43 16.12
C VAL A 165 1.33 5.97 17.15
N ASN A 166 0.83 6.79 18.07
CA ASN A 166 1.51 7.16 19.30
C ASN A 166 1.30 6.03 20.33
N LEU A 167 2.32 5.17 20.47
CA LEU A 167 2.24 3.94 21.27
C LEU A 167 2.91 4.11 22.64
N GLU A 168 2.11 4.08 23.69
CA GLU A 168 2.56 4.08 25.09
C GLU A 168 2.38 2.68 25.69
N ALA A 169 3.43 1.86 25.59
CA ALA A 169 3.42 0.47 26.06
C ALA A 169 4.78 0.07 26.70
N PRO A 170 4.82 -0.88 27.66
CA PRO A 170 6.07 -1.47 28.11
C PRO A 170 6.80 -2.16 26.94
N SER A 171 8.12 -1.97 26.83
CA SER A 171 8.94 -2.56 25.75
C SER A 171 8.95 -4.10 25.71
N THR A 172 8.46 -4.76 26.76
CA THR A 172 8.25 -6.22 26.79
C THR A 172 6.92 -6.66 26.18
N LEU A 173 6.00 -5.74 25.88
CA LEU A 173 4.64 -6.02 25.42
C LEU A 173 4.57 -6.16 23.89
N ARG A 174 4.60 -7.42 23.42
CA ARG A 174 4.56 -7.77 21.98
C ARG A 174 3.19 -7.62 21.34
N ASP A 175 2.12 -7.88 22.08
CA ASP A 175 0.73 -7.80 21.64
C ASP A 175 0.02 -6.78 22.54
N VAL A 176 -0.54 -5.73 21.93
CA VAL A 176 -1.19 -4.64 22.68
C VAL A 176 -2.67 -4.91 22.96
N LYS A 177 -3.23 -6.03 22.47
CA LYS A 177 -4.66 -6.37 22.55
C LYS A 177 -5.56 -5.19 22.15
N PRO A 178 -5.52 -4.76 20.88
CA PRO A 178 -6.29 -3.60 20.43
C PRO A 178 -7.80 -3.79 20.54
N ILE A 179 -8.55 -2.73 20.24
CA ILE A 179 -10.01 -2.71 20.22
C ILE A 179 -10.54 -3.85 19.34
N GLY A 180 -11.52 -4.60 19.87
CA GLY A 180 -12.11 -5.77 19.22
C GLY A 180 -11.49 -7.12 19.62
N THR A 181 -10.33 -7.15 20.29
CA THR A 181 -9.73 -8.42 20.78
C THR A 181 -10.49 -9.04 21.96
N SER A 182 -10.47 -10.37 22.06
CA SER A 182 -11.05 -11.12 23.18
C SER A 182 -9.99 -11.57 24.19
N GLN A 183 -10.29 -11.43 25.48
CA GLN A 183 -9.43 -11.76 26.63
C GLN A 183 -10.20 -12.42 27.80
N PHE A 184 -11.52 -12.27 27.89
CA PHE A 184 -12.34 -12.84 28.97
C PHE A 184 -13.01 -14.19 28.60
N GLY A 185 -13.09 -14.54 27.31
CA GLY A 185 -13.60 -15.83 26.84
C GLY A 185 -12.49 -16.82 26.48
N GLY A 186 -12.14 -17.75 27.38
CA GLY A 186 -11.02 -18.68 27.11
C GLY A 186 -10.70 -19.75 28.16
N GLY A 187 -11.71 -20.26 28.87
CA GLY A 187 -11.53 -21.37 29.82
C GLY A 187 -11.49 -22.75 29.16
N GLY A 188 -10.42 -23.06 28.41
CA GLY A 188 -10.09 -24.42 27.98
C GLY A 188 -10.32 -24.77 26.49
N GLY A 189 -9.23 -25.17 25.82
CA GLY A 189 -9.24 -25.99 24.60
C GLY A 189 -9.55 -25.26 23.28
N GLY A 190 -8.51 -25.01 22.47
CA GLY A 190 -8.67 -24.55 21.08
C GLY A 190 -7.80 -23.36 20.72
N GLY A 191 -6.48 -23.56 20.61
CA GLY A 191 -5.59 -22.53 20.10
C GLY A 191 -5.78 -22.32 18.59
N PHE A 192 -6.03 -21.09 18.17
CA PHE A 192 -5.85 -20.71 16.76
C PHE A 192 -4.35 -20.59 16.45
N GLY A 193 -3.80 -21.60 15.78
CA GLY A 193 -2.70 -21.42 14.82
C GLY A 193 -1.34 -20.93 15.34
N GLY A 194 -0.98 -21.19 16.60
CA GLY A 194 0.41 -21.05 17.03
C GLY A 194 1.28 -22.12 16.37
N TYR A 195 2.13 -21.73 15.40
CA TYR A 195 3.04 -22.65 14.72
C TYR A 195 4.00 -23.31 15.71
N GLY A 196 3.79 -24.59 15.99
CA GLY A 196 4.73 -25.43 16.73
C GLY A 196 5.93 -25.76 15.86
N GLY A 197 7.02 -25.01 16.02
CA GLY A 197 8.37 -25.48 15.67
C GLY A 197 8.95 -26.26 16.86
N GLU A 198 9.25 -27.53 16.65
CA GLU A 198 9.67 -28.46 17.71
C GLU A 198 11.13 -28.25 18.16
N GLY A 199 11.41 -28.43 19.47
CA GLY A 199 12.74 -28.68 20.03
C GLY A 199 13.75 -27.51 19.96
N PHE A 200 14.41 -27.09 21.03
CA PHE A 200 15.15 -27.89 22.01
C PHE A 200 15.39 -27.07 23.29
N GLY A 201 15.41 -27.74 24.44
CA GLY A 201 15.74 -27.10 25.71
C GLY A 201 17.25 -26.87 25.88
N GLY A 202 17.60 -25.74 26.48
CA GLY A 202 18.96 -25.41 26.90
C GLY A 202 18.94 -24.23 27.87
N GLY A 203 19.03 -24.50 29.17
CA GLY A 203 19.05 -23.45 30.19
C GLY A 203 20.45 -22.87 30.38
N GLY A 204 20.55 -21.64 30.90
CA GLY A 204 21.84 -21.10 31.35
C GLY A 204 21.91 -19.58 31.49
N PHE A 205 22.04 -19.15 32.75
CA PHE A 205 22.74 -17.93 33.21
C PHE A 205 22.19 -16.54 32.84
N GLY A 206 21.92 -15.75 33.87
CA GLY A 206 21.68 -14.31 33.77
C GLY A 206 22.96 -13.49 33.89
N GLY A 207 22.90 -12.26 33.39
CA GLY A 207 23.94 -11.22 33.48
C GLY A 207 23.29 -9.82 33.41
N PRO A 208 23.95 -8.76 33.91
CA PRO A 208 23.21 -7.64 34.51
C PRO A 208 22.97 -6.42 33.61
N GLY A 209 21.87 -5.72 33.90
CA GLY A 209 21.73 -4.26 33.88
C GLY A 209 22.34 -3.44 32.74
N GLY A 210 21.59 -3.26 31.65
CA GLY A 210 21.82 -2.23 30.64
C GLY A 210 20.71 -1.18 30.67
N ARG A 211 20.90 -0.09 31.42
CA ARG A 211 20.00 1.07 31.40
C ARG A 211 20.51 2.06 30.37
N ASN A 212 19.83 2.21 29.24
CA ASN A 212 19.96 3.36 28.34
C ASN A 212 18.62 3.56 27.62
N GLY A 213 18.04 4.75 27.76
CA GLY A 213 16.94 5.19 26.92
C GLY A 213 17.52 5.97 25.74
N ALA A 214 17.13 5.58 24.54
CA ALA A 214 17.23 6.35 23.31
C ALA A 214 16.08 5.86 22.41
N GLY A 215 15.43 6.76 21.67
CA GLY A 215 14.30 6.39 20.81
C GLY A 215 14.78 5.48 19.68
N GLY A 216 14.39 4.20 19.73
CA GLY A 216 14.55 3.27 18.62
C GLY A 216 13.22 3.12 17.89
N ALA A 217 13.26 3.17 16.55
CA ALA A 217 12.08 2.90 15.74
C ALA A 217 11.58 1.47 16.03
N GLU A 218 10.34 1.34 16.49
CA GLU A 218 9.73 0.04 16.83
C GLU A 218 9.76 -0.92 15.63
N PRO A 219 9.88 -2.25 15.86
CA PRO A 219 9.73 -3.23 14.79
C PRO A 219 8.39 -3.03 14.09
N GLY A 220 8.36 -3.01 12.75
CA GLY A 220 7.21 -2.57 11.95
C GLY A 220 5.89 -3.33 12.20
N ARG A 221 5.18 -2.96 13.26
CA ARG A 221 3.85 -3.46 13.62
C ARG A 221 2.85 -2.92 12.60
N SER A 222 1.97 -3.80 12.10
CA SER A 222 0.93 -3.37 11.16
C SER A 222 -0.08 -2.46 11.86
N LEU A 223 -0.69 -1.55 11.12
CA LEU A 223 -1.74 -0.65 11.64
C LEU A 223 -2.82 -1.47 12.37
N GLN A 224 -3.34 -2.52 11.72
CA GLN A 224 -4.37 -3.40 12.31
C GLN A 224 -3.93 -4.05 13.63
N SER A 225 -2.66 -4.45 13.77
CA SER A 225 -2.13 -5.07 14.99
C SER A 225 -2.06 -4.11 16.20
N LEU A 226 -2.07 -2.80 15.94
CA LEU A 226 -1.99 -1.76 16.97
C LEU A 226 -3.34 -1.13 17.29
N THR A 227 -4.25 -1.06 16.32
CA THR A 227 -5.50 -0.29 16.42
C THR A 227 -6.77 -1.14 16.34
N GLY A 228 -6.66 -2.36 15.81
CA GLY A 228 -7.77 -3.31 15.68
C GLY A 228 -8.97 -2.74 14.94
N GLU A 229 -10.15 -3.01 15.46
CA GLU A 229 -11.45 -2.63 14.87
C GLU A 229 -11.58 -1.12 14.60
N LEU A 230 -11.00 -0.26 15.45
CA LEU A 230 -11.03 1.20 15.23
C LEU A 230 -10.15 1.61 14.03
N GLY A 231 -9.07 0.87 13.75
CA GLY A 231 -8.26 1.05 12.55
C GLY A 231 -8.97 0.56 11.30
N GLU A 232 -9.61 -0.61 11.36
CA GLU A 232 -10.40 -1.14 10.25
C GLU A 232 -11.54 -0.19 9.86
N LYS A 233 -12.25 0.36 10.85
CA LYS A 233 -13.28 1.39 10.64
C LYS A 233 -12.71 2.69 10.05
N LEU A 234 -11.50 3.13 10.45
CA LEU A 234 -10.85 4.30 9.84
C LEU A 234 -10.61 4.08 8.34
N ILE A 235 -10.08 2.90 7.96
CA ILE A 235 -9.84 2.57 6.55
C ILE A 235 -11.16 2.54 5.78
N ALA A 236 -12.22 1.93 6.33
CA ALA A 236 -13.53 1.86 5.69
C ALA A 236 -14.16 3.25 5.44
N GLU A 237 -14.15 4.13 6.44
CA GLU A 237 -14.66 5.50 6.30
C GLU A 237 -13.85 6.36 5.31
N PHE A 238 -12.53 6.12 5.23
CA PHE A 238 -11.68 6.78 4.26
C PHE A 238 -11.97 6.28 2.83
N GLN A 239 -12.12 4.97 2.65
CA GLN A 239 -12.50 4.34 1.37
C GLN A 239 -13.86 4.80 0.87
N SER A 240 -14.85 4.92 1.78
CA SER A 240 -16.18 5.47 1.47
C SER A 240 -16.08 6.88 0.90
N ARG A 241 -15.25 7.75 1.51
CA ARG A 241 -15.03 9.13 1.07
C ARG A 241 -14.20 9.26 -0.20
N TRP A 242 -13.27 8.34 -0.42
CA TRP A 242 -12.57 8.21 -1.69
C TRP A 242 -13.57 7.90 -2.82
N ALA A 243 -14.41 6.87 -2.63
CA ALA A 243 -15.41 6.45 -3.61
C ALA A 243 -16.50 7.52 -3.87
N SER A 244 -16.83 8.35 -2.88
CA SER A 244 -17.78 9.47 -3.05
C SER A 244 -17.19 10.72 -3.71
N GLY A 245 -15.87 10.76 -3.91
CA GLY A 245 -15.16 11.94 -4.42
C GLY A 245 -14.93 13.06 -3.39
N ALA A 246 -15.24 12.83 -2.11
CA ALA A 246 -15.03 13.80 -1.01
C ALA A 246 -13.53 14.08 -0.72
N MET A 247 -12.64 13.24 -1.26
CA MET A 247 -11.19 13.44 -1.24
C MET A 247 -10.65 14.11 -2.52
N GLY A 248 -11.48 14.39 -3.52
CA GLY A 248 -11.05 14.69 -4.88
C GLY A 248 -11.53 13.63 -5.88
N THR A 249 -11.44 13.92 -7.18
CA THR A 249 -12.07 13.07 -8.22
C THR A 249 -11.17 12.70 -9.40
N LEU A 250 -10.00 13.34 -9.56
CA LEU A 250 -9.11 13.08 -10.71
C LEU A 250 -8.60 11.63 -10.77
N PHE A 251 -8.34 11.02 -9.61
CA PHE A 251 -7.80 9.67 -9.48
C PHE A 251 -8.85 8.65 -9.00
N ALA A 252 -10.15 8.98 -9.08
CA ALA A 252 -11.22 8.11 -8.58
C ALA A 252 -11.39 6.81 -9.39
N ASP A 253 -10.96 6.82 -10.66
CA ASP A 253 -10.92 5.66 -11.55
C ASP A 253 -9.63 4.81 -11.41
N VAL A 254 -8.62 5.31 -10.69
CA VAL A 254 -7.32 4.64 -10.57
C VAL A 254 -7.36 3.51 -9.55
N THR A 255 -7.52 2.28 -10.04
CA THR A 255 -7.28 1.08 -9.25
C THR A 255 -5.78 0.92 -8.97
N LYS A 256 -5.41 0.69 -7.70
CA LYS A 256 -4.02 0.37 -7.31
C LYS A 256 -3.50 -0.82 -8.13
N SER A 257 -2.46 -0.60 -8.93
CA SER A 257 -1.89 -1.66 -9.75
C SER A 257 -0.80 -2.37 -8.95
N GLU A 258 -0.91 -3.68 -8.76
CA GLU A 258 0.28 -4.45 -8.37
C GLU A 258 1.24 -4.43 -9.57
N PRO A 259 2.53 -4.07 -9.39
CA PRO A 259 3.48 -3.99 -10.49
C PRO A 259 3.52 -5.33 -11.21
N ARG A 260 3.19 -5.32 -12.51
CA ARG A 260 3.00 -6.52 -13.32
C ARG A 260 4.23 -7.43 -13.23
N ARG A 261 4.12 -8.50 -12.43
CA ARG A 261 5.09 -9.60 -12.48
C ARG A 261 5.04 -10.17 -13.89
N ARG A 262 6.12 -9.97 -14.67
CA ARG A 262 6.27 -10.66 -15.96
C ARG A 262 6.06 -12.15 -15.72
N PRO A 263 5.16 -12.84 -16.45
CA PRO A 263 5.03 -14.29 -16.36
C PRO A 263 6.39 -14.93 -16.61
N LEU A 264 6.77 -15.93 -15.81
CA LEU A 264 7.99 -16.68 -16.09
C LEU A 264 7.82 -17.40 -17.44
N ALA A 265 8.47 -16.88 -18.48
CA ALA A 265 8.64 -17.58 -19.74
C ALA A 265 9.60 -18.77 -19.50
N GLY A 266 9.04 -19.93 -19.15
CA GLY A 266 9.87 -21.10 -18.79
C GLY A 266 9.15 -22.32 -18.22
N ALA A 267 7.89 -22.58 -18.58
CA ALA A 267 7.16 -23.77 -18.12
C ALA A 267 6.21 -24.33 -19.20
N GLY A 268 6.72 -24.57 -20.42
CA GLY A 268 5.95 -25.17 -21.50
C GLY A 268 6.74 -25.25 -22.80
N GLY A 269 7.24 -26.43 -23.16
CA GLY A 269 8.05 -26.64 -24.37
C GLY A 269 8.60 -28.05 -24.44
N GLY A 270 7.82 -28.99 -24.96
CA GLY A 270 8.28 -30.35 -25.22
C GLY A 270 9.35 -30.39 -26.31
N PHE A 271 10.28 -31.34 -26.21
CA PHE A 271 11.38 -31.51 -27.15
C PHE A 271 10.89 -31.91 -28.55
N GLY A 272 10.87 -30.94 -29.49
CA GLY A 272 10.83 -31.20 -30.93
C GLY A 272 12.23 -31.06 -31.53
N GLY A 273 12.88 -32.19 -31.83
CA GLY A 273 14.21 -32.21 -32.47
C GLY A 273 14.15 -31.94 -33.99
N PRO A 274 15.23 -31.44 -34.63
CA PRO A 274 15.23 -31.13 -36.06
C PRO A 274 15.22 -32.38 -36.94
N GLY A 275 14.57 -32.30 -38.10
CA GLY A 275 14.30 -33.45 -38.96
C GLY A 275 15.51 -33.99 -39.75
N MET A 276 15.42 -35.28 -40.09
CA MET A 276 16.23 -35.94 -41.11
C MET A 276 15.38 -36.96 -41.89
N GLY A 277 15.61 -37.06 -43.20
CA GLY A 277 15.49 -38.34 -43.93
C GLY A 277 14.14 -38.68 -44.57
N ALA A 278 14.16 -38.95 -45.87
CA ALA A 278 13.07 -39.52 -46.66
C ALA A 278 12.63 -40.94 -46.22
N GLY A 279 11.47 -41.40 -46.70
CA GLY A 279 10.88 -42.74 -46.41
C GLY A 279 11.58 -43.92 -47.14
N PRO A 280 10.90 -45.04 -47.49
CA PRO A 280 9.46 -45.35 -47.33
C PRO A 280 9.09 -46.80 -46.85
N GLY A 281 7.88 -46.97 -46.31
CA GLY A 281 7.06 -48.20 -46.49
C GLY A 281 7.25 -49.42 -45.55
N PHE A 282 6.19 -50.25 -45.49
CA PHE A 282 6.04 -51.54 -44.78
C PHE A 282 6.17 -51.47 -43.23
N GLY A 283 5.59 -52.35 -42.41
CA GLY A 283 4.69 -53.52 -42.60
C GLY A 283 4.09 -53.91 -41.22
N GLY A 284 3.02 -54.71 -41.16
CA GLY A 284 2.16 -54.78 -39.94
C GLY A 284 2.36 -55.96 -38.96
N GLY A 285 1.89 -55.74 -37.72
CA GLY A 285 1.56 -56.76 -36.68
C GLY A 285 2.73 -57.54 -36.03
N PRO A 286 2.46 -58.50 -35.11
CA PRO A 286 1.29 -58.62 -34.23
C PRO A 286 1.59 -59.12 -32.77
N GLY A 287 0.74 -58.75 -31.81
CA GLY A 287 0.32 -59.63 -30.69
C GLY A 287 1.26 -59.92 -29.50
N PHE A 288 0.74 -60.77 -28.59
CA PHE A 288 1.27 -61.23 -27.27
C PHE A 288 1.29 -60.17 -26.14
N GLY A 289 0.91 -60.48 -24.90
CA GLY A 289 0.36 -61.70 -24.28
C GLY A 289 0.10 -61.46 -22.77
N GLY A 290 -0.79 -62.21 -22.12
CA GLY A 290 -1.27 -61.89 -20.76
C GLY A 290 -0.98 -62.93 -19.65
N GLY A 291 -1.10 -62.48 -18.38
CA GLY A 291 -1.11 -63.29 -17.14
C GLY A 291 0.28 -63.69 -16.59
N PRO A 292 0.40 -64.21 -15.35
CA PRO A 292 -0.59 -64.40 -14.25
C PRO A 292 -0.28 -63.49 -13.01
N GLY A 293 -0.97 -63.50 -11.86
CA GLY A 293 -2.13 -64.28 -11.40
C GLY A 293 -1.91 -65.06 -10.08
N PHE A 294 -1.91 -64.38 -8.92
CA PHE A 294 -1.98 -64.93 -7.53
C PHE A 294 -2.53 -63.81 -6.62
N GLY A 295 -3.26 -64.00 -5.51
CA GLY A 295 -3.84 -65.17 -4.82
C GLY A 295 -4.40 -64.65 -3.46
N GLY A 296 -5.55 -65.12 -2.96
CA GLY A 296 -6.31 -64.39 -1.91
C GLY A 296 -6.72 -65.15 -0.63
N GLY A 297 -7.27 -64.41 0.33
CA GLY A 297 -8.00 -64.88 1.53
C GLY A 297 -7.19 -64.90 2.85
N PRO A 298 -7.84 -65.02 4.03
CA PRO A 298 -9.28 -65.14 4.30
C PRO A 298 -9.87 -64.06 5.25
N GLY A 299 -11.19 -64.07 5.48
CA GLY A 299 -11.88 -63.17 6.40
C GLY A 299 -12.67 -63.87 7.54
N MET A 300 -13.15 -63.07 8.49
CA MET A 300 -14.11 -63.37 9.58
C MET A 300 -14.84 -62.04 9.89
N GLY A 301 -16.05 -61.93 10.45
CA GLY A 301 -17.06 -62.86 10.99
C GLY A 301 -18.23 -61.99 11.55
N ALA A 302 -19.45 -62.51 11.72
CA ALA A 302 -20.67 -61.67 11.75
C ALA A 302 -21.40 -61.49 13.12
N GLY A 303 -22.02 -60.30 13.29
CA GLY A 303 -23.22 -60.01 14.11
C GLY A 303 -23.08 -59.95 15.64
N PRO A 304 -24.16 -59.64 16.41
CA PRO A 304 -25.45 -58.97 16.09
C PRO A 304 -25.55 -57.58 16.82
N GLY A 305 -26.57 -56.72 16.71
CA GLY A 305 -27.91 -56.83 16.13
C GLY A 305 -29.00 -56.60 17.19
N TYR A 306 -29.43 -55.35 17.41
CA TYR A 306 -30.59 -54.98 18.23
C TYR A 306 -31.37 -53.86 17.54
N GLY A 307 -32.71 -53.92 17.55
CA GLY A 307 -33.58 -52.91 16.95
C GLY A 307 -34.80 -52.62 17.81
N GLY A 308 -35.65 -51.70 17.34
CA GLY A 308 -36.85 -51.22 18.02
C GLY A 308 -36.81 -49.70 18.21
N GLY A 309 -37.80 -48.93 17.81
CA GLY A 309 -39.03 -49.28 17.08
C GLY A 309 -39.66 -48.03 16.46
N GLY A 310 -40.57 -48.22 15.50
CA GLY A 310 -41.18 -47.13 14.74
C GLY A 310 -42.66 -46.89 15.06
N TYR A 311 -43.08 -45.64 14.82
CA TYR A 311 -44.44 -45.14 14.57
C TYR A 311 -44.25 -43.81 13.82
N GLY A 312 -45.08 -43.35 12.87
CA GLY A 312 -46.32 -43.89 12.30
C GLY A 312 -47.29 -42.73 11.99
N GLY A 313 -47.67 -42.52 10.73
CA GLY A 313 -48.51 -41.40 10.23
C GLY A 313 -47.73 -40.47 9.28
N GLU A 314 -48.01 -40.40 7.96
CA GLU A 314 -49.16 -39.74 7.29
C GLU A 314 -49.00 -38.19 7.27
N GLU A 315 -49.19 -37.45 6.18
CA GLU A 315 -49.42 -37.74 4.75
C GLU A 315 -49.16 -36.42 3.94
N ALA A 316 -49.64 -36.34 2.69
CA ALA A 316 -49.75 -35.14 1.83
C ALA A 316 -48.47 -34.54 1.22
N GLY A 317 -48.23 -34.88 -0.05
CA GLY A 317 -47.31 -34.16 -0.94
C GLY A 317 -48.03 -33.23 -1.92
N TYR A 318 -47.30 -32.22 -2.40
CA TYR A 318 -47.53 -31.41 -3.60
C TYR A 318 -46.12 -31.08 -4.17
N GLY A 319 -45.87 -30.90 -5.47
CA GLY A 319 -46.80 -30.94 -6.61
C GLY A 319 -46.23 -30.36 -7.91
N GLY A 320 -44.92 -30.53 -8.21
CA GLY A 320 -44.27 -30.13 -9.48
C GLY A 320 -44.29 -28.61 -9.79
N PRO A 321 -43.95 -28.19 -11.04
CA PRO A 321 -43.33 -28.95 -12.15
C PRO A 321 -41.96 -28.37 -12.58
N GLY A 322 -41.28 -29.03 -13.53
CA GLY A 322 -40.03 -28.54 -14.13
C GLY A 322 -40.12 -28.33 -15.64
N TYR A 323 -39.46 -27.27 -16.12
CA TYR A 323 -39.04 -26.97 -17.50
C TYR A 323 -38.16 -25.69 -17.43
N GLY A 324 -37.28 -25.36 -18.38
CA GLY A 324 -36.88 -26.05 -19.61
C GLY A 324 -35.66 -25.33 -20.20
N GLN A 325 -34.91 -26.02 -21.07
CA GLN A 325 -33.69 -25.50 -21.71
C GLN A 325 -34.02 -24.54 -22.86
N GLY A 326 -33.35 -23.39 -22.94
CA GLY A 326 -33.44 -22.46 -24.08
C GLY A 326 -32.48 -21.28 -23.91
N GLY A 327 -31.55 -21.08 -24.84
CA GLY A 327 -30.43 -20.14 -24.69
C GLY A 327 -30.34 -19.07 -25.78
N TYR A 328 -30.21 -17.81 -25.34
CA TYR A 328 -29.86 -16.58 -26.09
C TYR A 328 -29.40 -15.52 -25.05
N GLY A 329 -28.55 -14.52 -25.32
CA GLY A 329 -27.79 -14.26 -26.55
C GLY A 329 -26.64 -13.23 -26.42
N GLY A 330 -26.31 -12.76 -25.20
CA GLY A 330 -25.36 -11.65 -24.93
C GLY A 330 -26.06 -10.29 -24.70
N PRO A 331 -25.34 -9.19 -24.39
CA PRO A 331 -23.96 -9.11 -23.88
C PRO A 331 -23.83 -8.32 -22.55
N GLY A 332 -22.68 -8.42 -21.87
CA GLY A 332 -22.14 -7.33 -21.02
C GLY A 332 -22.89 -6.95 -19.74
N GLY A 333 -23.07 -7.88 -18.80
CA GLY A 333 -23.53 -7.57 -17.43
C GLY A 333 -22.36 -7.25 -16.48
N TYR A 334 -22.29 -6.01 -16.02
CA TYR A 334 -21.40 -5.53 -14.95
C TYR A 334 -21.60 -6.35 -13.67
N GLY A 335 -20.53 -7.01 -13.21
CA GLY A 335 -20.54 -7.76 -11.96
C GLY A 335 -20.46 -6.84 -10.76
N GLY A 336 -21.61 -6.42 -10.23
CA GLY A 336 -21.68 -5.85 -8.89
C GLY A 336 -21.38 -6.95 -7.86
N GLU A 337 -20.22 -6.90 -7.21
CA GLU A 337 -19.88 -7.87 -6.18
C GLU A 337 -20.78 -7.70 -4.95
N SER A 338 -21.58 -8.72 -4.69
CA SER A 338 -22.55 -8.74 -3.59
C SER A 338 -21.82 -8.92 -2.26
N PHE A 339 -21.82 -7.88 -1.42
CA PHE A 339 -21.31 -7.97 -0.04
C PHE A 339 -22.12 -8.99 0.77
N GLY A 340 -21.52 -10.15 1.06
CA GLY A 340 -22.21 -11.23 1.76
C GLY A 340 -21.30 -12.36 2.26
N GLY A 341 -20.71 -12.18 3.44
CA GLY A 341 -20.18 -13.26 4.27
C GLY A 341 -18.75 -13.74 3.98
N GLY A 342 -17.86 -13.58 4.96
CA GLY A 342 -16.51 -14.17 4.95
C GLY A 342 -15.40 -13.17 4.59
N LEU A 343 -15.00 -12.34 5.55
CA LEU A 343 -13.84 -11.46 5.39
C LEU A 343 -12.55 -12.30 5.31
N SER A 344 -11.92 -12.34 4.14
CA SER A 344 -10.50 -12.66 4.03
C SER A 344 -9.69 -11.66 4.87
N PRO A 345 -8.67 -12.08 5.64
CA PRO A 345 -7.87 -11.14 6.41
C PRO A 345 -7.15 -10.17 5.47
N SER A 346 -7.41 -8.87 5.64
CA SER A 346 -6.75 -7.83 4.86
C SER A 346 -5.23 -7.91 5.04
N LYS A 347 -4.47 -7.69 3.94
CA LYS A 347 -3.00 -7.70 3.96
C LYS A 347 -2.51 -6.71 5.05
N PRO A 348 -1.54 -7.08 5.91
CA PRO A 348 -1.07 -6.20 6.97
C PRO A 348 -0.53 -4.89 6.37
N ILE A 349 -1.04 -3.76 6.86
CA ILE A 349 -0.62 -2.42 6.44
C ILE A 349 0.65 -2.07 7.21
N LEU A 350 1.79 -2.04 6.55
CA LEU A 350 3.12 -1.82 7.16
C LEU A 350 3.53 -0.34 7.08
N PRO A 351 4.42 0.14 7.96
CA PRO A 351 4.94 1.51 7.89
C PRO A 351 5.54 1.81 6.50
N GLY A 352 5.32 3.03 6.00
CA GLY A 352 5.74 3.46 4.66
C GLY A 352 4.86 2.94 3.52
N SER A 353 3.72 2.31 3.80
CA SER A 353 2.79 1.83 2.77
C SER A 353 1.50 2.65 2.67
N VAL A 354 1.03 2.84 1.43
CA VAL A 354 -0.30 3.37 1.13
C VAL A 354 -1.35 2.35 1.58
N ALA A 355 -2.05 2.67 2.67
CA ALA A 355 -3.08 1.85 3.31
C ALA A 355 -4.33 1.73 2.44
N THR A 356 -4.71 2.87 1.85
CA THR A 356 -5.75 3.03 0.82
C THR A 356 -5.38 4.31 0.04
N PRO A 357 -5.80 4.50 -1.23
CA PRO A 357 -5.56 5.76 -1.95
C PRO A 357 -5.84 7.00 -1.10
N GLY A 358 -4.89 7.94 -1.08
CA GLY A 358 -4.94 9.15 -0.26
C GLY A 358 -4.61 8.96 1.23
N LEU A 359 -4.28 7.75 1.71
CA LEU A 359 -3.95 7.48 3.12
C LEU A 359 -2.69 6.62 3.26
N THR A 360 -1.60 7.20 3.78
CA THR A 360 -0.30 6.52 3.99
C THR A 360 -0.03 6.25 5.47
N TYR A 361 0.32 5.00 5.83
CA TYR A 361 0.70 4.66 7.21
C TYR A 361 2.17 4.99 7.47
N VAL A 362 2.44 6.00 8.30
CA VAL A 362 3.81 6.51 8.61
C VAL A 362 4.49 5.78 9.79
N GLY A 363 3.83 4.74 10.31
CA GLY A 363 4.32 3.92 11.42
C GLY A 363 4.00 4.48 12.80
N THR A 364 4.83 4.13 13.78
CA THR A 364 4.74 4.60 15.16
C THR A 364 5.64 5.82 15.41
N GLY A 365 5.27 6.63 16.39
CA GLY A 365 6.06 7.77 16.85
C GLY A 365 5.24 8.69 17.76
N SER A 366 5.90 9.62 18.44
CA SER A 366 5.23 10.72 19.13
C SER A 366 4.45 11.59 18.12
N GLN A 367 3.45 12.33 18.58
CA GLN A 367 2.67 13.23 17.72
C GLN A 367 3.55 14.20 16.91
N ALA A 368 4.65 14.68 17.48
CA ALA A 368 5.56 15.60 16.79
C ALA A 368 6.29 14.93 15.63
N GLU A 369 6.82 13.71 15.85
CA GLU A 369 7.48 12.91 14.80
C GLU A 369 6.48 12.48 13.71
N LEU A 370 5.25 12.13 14.08
CA LEU A 370 4.20 11.78 13.12
C LEU A 370 3.77 12.97 12.27
N LEU A 371 3.71 14.18 12.85
CA LEU A 371 3.40 15.40 12.11
C LEU A 371 4.57 15.83 11.21
N ALA A 372 5.82 15.67 11.64
CA ALA A 372 6.99 15.93 10.80
C ALA A 372 7.04 15.01 9.57
N LYS A 373 6.85 13.70 9.76
CA LYS A 373 6.72 12.73 8.65
C LYS A 373 5.56 13.08 7.69
N ALA A 374 4.45 13.59 8.22
CA ALA A 374 3.34 14.05 7.41
C ALA A 374 3.70 15.31 6.57
N GLN A 375 4.52 16.21 7.12
CA GLN A 375 5.02 17.40 6.42
C GLN A 375 5.97 17.00 5.28
N GLU A 376 6.90 16.07 5.52
CA GLU A 376 7.82 15.52 4.51
C GLU A 376 7.07 14.86 3.33
N LEU A 377 5.97 14.14 3.61
CA LEU A 377 5.11 13.55 2.57
C LEU A 377 4.23 14.57 1.82
N GLY A 378 4.12 15.80 2.31
CA GLY A 378 3.27 16.85 1.75
C GLY A 378 1.78 16.52 1.81
N VAL A 379 1.31 15.88 2.89
CA VAL A 379 -0.11 15.56 3.09
C VAL A 379 -0.87 16.69 3.80
N ASP A 380 -2.19 16.75 3.64
CA ASP A 380 -3.05 17.81 4.19
C ASP A 380 -3.34 17.64 5.69
N GLY A 381 -3.15 16.43 6.24
CA GLY A 381 -3.28 16.16 7.67
C GLY A 381 -2.84 14.76 8.09
N VAL A 382 -2.95 14.48 9.39
CA VAL A 382 -2.56 13.23 10.02
C VAL A 382 -3.65 12.71 10.98
N PHE A 383 -4.00 11.44 10.80
CA PHE A 383 -4.75 10.65 11.76
C PHE A 383 -3.79 10.04 12.78
N VAL A 384 -3.92 10.39 14.05
CA VAL A 384 -3.07 9.87 15.14
C VAL A 384 -3.90 8.99 16.06
N PHE A 385 -3.52 7.72 16.18
CA PHE A 385 -3.98 6.85 17.25
C PHE A 385 -3.09 7.03 18.47
N ASP A 386 -3.63 7.55 19.58
CA ASP A 386 -3.00 7.38 20.90
C ASP A 386 -3.40 5.99 21.41
N VAL A 387 -2.43 5.10 21.63
CA VAL A 387 -2.63 3.73 22.11
C VAL A 387 -1.84 3.52 23.39
N GLU A 388 -2.52 3.41 24.52
CA GLU A 388 -1.94 3.18 25.84
C GLU A 388 -2.23 1.74 26.29
N ALA A 389 -1.20 0.89 26.41
CA ALA A 389 -1.36 -0.55 26.64
C ALA A 389 -0.65 -1.02 27.92
N THR A 390 -1.43 -1.25 28.98
CA THR A 390 -0.93 -1.62 30.31
C THR A 390 -1.31 -3.06 30.70
N PRO A 391 -0.34 -3.97 30.93
CA PRO A 391 -0.60 -5.33 31.37
C PRO A 391 -0.89 -5.40 32.87
N ASN A 392 -2.03 -5.99 33.24
CA ASN A 392 -2.40 -6.22 34.63
C ASN A 392 -1.62 -7.40 35.21
N ARG A 393 -0.63 -7.10 36.07
CA ARG A 393 0.28 -8.10 36.68
C ARG A 393 -0.40 -9.24 37.45
N ARG A 394 -1.66 -9.08 37.87
CA ARG A 394 -2.41 -10.11 38.63
C ARG A 394 -3.21 -11.05 37.73
N THR A 395 -3.71 -10.57 36.59
CA THR A 395 -4.63 -11.33 35.73
C THR A 395 -4.05 -11.67 34.36
N GLY A 396 -2.92 -11.07 33.96
CA GLY A 396 -2.34 -11.20 32.62
C GLY A 396 -3.10 -10.44 31.52
N ILE A 397 -4.27 -9.87 31.85
CA ILE A 397 -5.12 -9.10 30.93
C ILE A 397 -4.45 -7.77 30.61
N ILE A 398 -4.47 -7.40 29.34
CA ILE A 398 -3.91 -6.15 28.84
C ILE A 398 -5.06 -5.16 28.70
N ASN A 399 -5.02 -4.08 29.48
CA ASN A 399 -5.89 -2.93 29.28
C ASN A 399 -5.28 -2.10 28.16
N ASN A 400 -6.02 -1.90 27.08
CA ASN A 400 -5.66 -1.03 25.97
C ASN A 400 -6.71 0.09 25.90
N GLU A 401 -6.27 1.32 26.12
CA GLU A 401 -7.03 2.52 25.81
C GLU A 401 -6.55 3.06 24.47
N THR A 402 -7.47 3.15 23.50
CA THR A 402 -7.20 3.74 22.19
C THR A 402 -8.04 5.00 21.99
N ARG A 403 -7.45 6.05 21.42
CA ARG A 403 -8.14 7.25 20.93
C ARG A 403 -7.64 7.62 19.54
N LEU A 404 -8.53 7.94 18.61
CA LEU A 404 -8.18 8.48 17.30
C LEU A 404 -8.37 10.00 17.27
N ARG A 405 -7.42 10.72 16.67
CA ARG A 405 -7.42 12.18 16.48
C ARG A 405 -7.15 12.53 15.03
N LEU A 406 -7.73 13.61 14.54
CA LEU A 406 -7.41 14.21 13.25
C LEU A 406 -6.82 15.60 13.46
N VAL A 407 -5.61 15.81 12.94
CA VAL A 407 -4.86 17.07 13.00
C VAL A 407 -4.45 17.45 11.58
N LEU A 408 -4.77 18.67 11.14
CA LEU A 408 -4.34 19.21 9.86
C LEU A 408 -2.84 19.56 9.89
N ILE A 409 -2.23 19.67 8.71
CA ILE A 409 -0.77 19.88 8.58
C ILE A 409 -0.28 21.21 9.19
N ASN A 410 -1.19 22.18 9.31
CA ASN A 410 -0.98 23.47 9.98
C ASN A 410 -1.10 23.39 11.52
N GLY A 411 -1.30 22.20 12.10
CA GLY A 411 -1.47 21.96 13.53
C GLY A 411 -2.89 22.10 14.06
N GLN A 412 -3.88 22.50 13.25
CA GLN A 412 -5.28 22.61 13.66
C GLN A 412 -5.88 21.22 13.94
N ALA A 413 -6.38 21.01 15.16
CA ALA A 413 -7.14 19.81 15.50
C ALA A 413 -8.60 19.93 15.00
N VAL A 414 -9.05 19.00 14.16
CA VAL A 414 -10.42 18.95 13.63
C VAL A 414 -11.34 18.22 14.61
N GLY A 415 -10.90 17.06 15.09
CA GLY A 415 -11.70 16.22 15.96
C GLY A 415 -10.92 15.07 16.57
N ALA A 416 -11.59 14.38 17.49
CA ALA A 416 -11.09 13.18 18.11
C ALA A 416 -12.25 12.32 18.63
N THR A 417 -12.05 11.00 18.67
CA THR A 417 -12.96 10.08 19.36
C THR A 417 -12.89 10.29 20.88
N SER A 418 -13.83 9.69 21.62
CA SER A 418 -13.57 9.36 23.03
C SER A 418 -12.41 8.35 23.12
N ARG A 419 -11.83 8.22 24.33
CA ARG A 419 -11.05 7.02 24.63
C ARG A 419 -11.98 5.81 24.59
N LEU A 420 -11.49 4.69 24.09
CA LEU A 420 -12.16 3.41 24.02
C LEU A 420 -11.28 2.37 24.70
N THR A 421 -11.83 1.61 25.65
CA THR A 421 -11.08 0.58 26.37
C THR A 421 -11.45 -0.81 25.84
N ASN A 422 -10.46 -1.58 25.39
CA ASN A 422 -10.67 -2.93 24.86
C ASN A 422 -11.49 -3.84 25.80
N THR A 423 -11.17 -3.83 27.10
CA THR A 423 -11.82 -4.68 28.11
C THR A 423 -13.24 -4.22 28.45
N GLU A 424 -13.57 -2.95 28.27
CA GLU A 424 -14.92 -2.43 28.48
C GLU A 424 -15.82 -2.81 27.31
N ILE A 425 -15.34 -2.64 26.07
CA ILE A 425 -16.02 -3.08 24.85
C ILE A 425 -16.26 -4.58 24.87
N GLU A 426 -15.27 -5.41 25.21
CA GLU A 426 -15.44 -6.86 25.31
C GLU A 426 -16.49 -7.24 26.37
N ARG A 427 -16.43 -6.60 27.56
CA ARG A 427 -17.44 -6.85 28.62
C ARG A 427 -18.84 -6.40 28.21
N ALA A 428 -18.97 -5.30 27.48
CA ALA A 428 -20.26 -4.85 26.96
C ALA A 428 -20.83 -5.86 25.96
N ARG A 429 -19.98 -6.41 25.06
CA ARG A 429 -20.35 -7.49 24.13
C ARG A 429 -20.78 -8.75 24.86
N LEU A 430 -19.99 -9.22 25.83
CA LEU A 430 -20.30 -10.42 26.64
C LEU A 430 -21.57 -10.26 27.50
N ARG A 431 -21.97 -9.03 27.86
CA ARG A 431 -23.20 -8.74 28.60
C ARG A 431 -24.41 -8.49 27.72
N GLY A 432 -24.25 -8.45 26.39
CA GLY A 432 -25.30 -8.02 25.47
C GLY A 432 -25.70 -6.53 25.62
N THR A 433 -24.83 -5.70 26.23
CA THR A 433 -25.05 -4.27 26.42
C THR A 433 -24.19 -3.41 25.48
N TYR A 434 -23.53 -4.03 24.51
CA TYR A 434 -22.81 -3.30 23.46
C TYR A 434 -23.79 -2.55 22.56
N ASN A 435 -23.40 -1.34 22.20
CA ASN A 435 -24.26 -0.29 21.64
C ASN A 435 -23.58 0.42 20.46
N ASP A 436 -22.65 -0.25 19.77
CA ASP A 436 -21.91 0.26 18.61
C ASP A 436 -21.06 1.51 18.92
N GLU A 437 -20.53 1.57 20.15
CA GLU A 437 -19.67 2.64 20.66
C GLU A 437 -18.43 2.94 19.79
N VAL A 438 -17.88 1.94 19.10
CA VAL A 438 -16.75 2.10 18.17
C VAL A 438 -17.17 2.89 16.93
N GLU A 439 -18.25 2.45 16.28
CA GLU A 439 -18.83 3.06 15.07
C GLU A 439 -19.27 4.49 15.36
N LYS A 440 -20.13 4.68 16.38
CA LYS A 440 -20.59 6.00 16.83
C LYS A 440 -19.48 6.97 17.19
N ASN A 441 -18.28 6.49 17.56
CA ASN A 441 -17.13 7.36 17.80
C ASN A 441 -16.47 7.80 16.50
N ILE A 442 -16.31 6.89 15.54
CA ILE A 442 -15.72 7.20 14.25
C ILE A 442 -16.65 8.07 13.40
N ASP A 443 -17.96 7.79 13.39
CA ASP A 443 -18.97 8.58 12.66
C ASP A 443 -18.95 10.05 13.10
N ARG A 444 -18.79 10.31 14.42
CA ARG A 444 -18.71 11.66 14.98
C ARG A 444 -17.40 12.37 14.62
N LEU A 445 -16.30 11.64 14.41
CA LEU A 445 -15.05 12.21 13.90
C LEU A 445 -15.20 12.55 12.41
N PHE A 446 -15.79 11.64 11.63
CA PHE A 446 -15.94 11.80 10.19
C PHE A 446 -17.03 12.78 9.78
N ALA A 447 -18.08 12.98 10.58
CA ALA A 447 -19.02 14.09 10.38
C ALA A 447 -18.34 15.47 10.45
N LYS A 448 -17.29 15.62 11.29
CA LYS A 448 -16.45 16.83 11.31
C LYS A 448 -15.48 16.88 10.12
N PHE A 449 -14.99 15.74 9.66
CA PHE A 449 -14.21 15.66 8.43
C PHE A 449 -15.02 16.18 7.23
N ASP A 450 -16.28 15.75 7.11
CA ASP A 450 -17.15 16.11 6.00
C ASP A 450 -17.53 17.60 5.99
N ASP A 451 -17.65 18.23 7.17
CA ASP A 451 -17.95 19.65 7.33
C ASP A 451 -16.71 20.56 7.17
N GLU A 452 -15.60 20.21 7.82
CA GLU A 452 -14.41 21.07 7.96
C GLU A 452 -13.27 20.77 6.94
N VAL A 453 -13.24 19.58 6.34
CA VAL A 453 -12.05 19.05 5.63
C VAL A 453 -12.32 18.57 4.22
N ALA A 454 -13.43 17.87 3.97
CA ALA A 454 -13.77 17.32 2.65
C ALA A 454 -13.79 18.40 1.55
N VAL A 455 -13.46 18.01 0.32
CA VAL A 455 -13.39 18.97 -0.78
C VAL A 455 -14.77 19.49 -1.17
N GLN A 456 -14.86 20.79 -1.44
CA GLN A 456 -16.11 21.48 -1.79
C GLN A 456 -16.03 22.03 -3.23
N PRO A 457 -17.17 22.37 -3.87
CA PRO A 457 -17.13 23.14 -5.12
C PRO A 457 -16.29 24.41 -4.99
N LEU A 458 -15.62 24.82 -6.06
CA LEU A 458 -14.84 26.07 -6.03
C LEU A 458 -15.75 27.26 -5.70
N PRO A 459 -15.40 28.11 -4.71
CA PRO A 459 -16.17 29.29 -4.40
C PRO A 459 -16.07 30.32 -5.53
N ALA A 460 -17.02 31.26 -5.58
CA ALA A 460 -16.92 32.39 -6.49
C ALA A 460 -15.72 33.27 -6.11
N PHE A 461 -14.66 33.22 -6.92
CA PHE A 461 -13.49 34.09 -6.77
C PHE A 461 -13.71 35.45 -7.42
N LYS A 462 -12.91 36.42 -6.97
CA LYS A 462 -12.69 37.70 -7.66
C LYS A 462 -11.22 37.79 -8.08
N PRO A 463 -10.84 38.62 -9.07
CA PRO A 463 -9.44 38.80 -9.46
C PRO A 463 -8.50 39.10 -8.28
N GLU A 464 -8.93 39.90 -7.30
CA GLU A 464 -8.09 40.24 -6.14
C GLU A 464 -7.85 39.04 -5.20
N HIS A 465 -8.66 37.97 -5.31
CA HIS A 465 -8.44 36.73 -4.56
C HIS A 465 -7.33 35.90 -5.20
N ALA A 466 -7.36 35.77 -6.54
CA ALA A 466 -6.32 35.11 -7.32
C ALA A 466 -4.97 35.84 -7.19
N GLN A 467 -4.95 37.18 -7.33
CA GLN A 467 -3.75 37.99 -7.15
C GLN A 467 -3.11 37.78 -5.77
N ARG A 468 -3.90 37.87 -4.68
CA ARG A 468 -3.39 37.61 -3.32
C ARG A 468 -2.90 36.18 -3.12
N ARG A 469 -3.52 35.20 -3.77
CA ARG A 469 -3.12 33.79 -3.68
C ARG A 469 -1.75 33.55 -4.35
N ILE A 470 -1.55 34.06 -5.56
CA ILE A 470 -0.25 33.96 -6.25
C ILE A 470 0.84 34.72 -5.48
N GLN A 471 0.56 35.94 -4.99
CA GLN A 471 1.51 36.70 -4.16
C GLN A 471 1.91 35.93 -2.89
N ALA A 472 0.97 35.29 -2.20
CA ALA A 472 1.26 34.48 -1.02
C ALA A 472 2.09 33.23 -1.35
N LEU A 473 1.86 32.60 -2.51
CA LEU A 473 2.65 31.45 -2.98
C LEU A 473 4.08 31.85 -3.36
N LEU A 474 4.27 32.98 -4.05
CA LEU A 474 5.60 33.50 -4.36
C LEU A 474 6.40 33.82 -3.08
N ALA A 475 5.78 34.47 -2.10
CA ALA A 475 6.40 34.74 -0.80
C ALA A 475 6.66 33.47 0.03
N GLN A 476 5.89 32.39 -0.19
CA GLN A 476 6.15 31.07 0.40
C GLN A 476 7.32 30.37 -0.29
N ARG A 477 7.43 30.47 -1.63
CA ARG A 477 8.51 29.90 -2.43
C ARG A 477 9.88 30.35 -1.93
N GLU A 478 10.04 31.66 -1.68
CA GLU A 478 11.29 32.26 -1.14
C GLU A 478 11.76 31.67 0.20
N GLN A 479 10.90 30.94 0.92
CA GLN A 479 11.19 30.35 2.23
C GLN A 479 11.36 28.82 2.18
N LEU A 480 11.14 28.20 1.02
CA LEU A 480 11.30 26.75 0.86
C LEU A 480 12.78 26.38 0.61
N PRO A 481 13.20 25.17 1.02
CA PRO A 481 14.46 24.62 0.56
C PRO A 481 14.39 24.24 -0.93
N GLU A 482 15.56 24.24 -1.58
CA GLU A 482 15.76 24.06 -3.03
C GLU A 482 15.11 22.77 -3.59
N ASP A 483 15.04 21.70 -2.79
CA ASP A 483 14.40 20.42 -3.14
C ASP A 483 12.86 20.49 -3.24
N GLN A 484 12.24 21.55 -2.71
CA GLN A 484 10.79 21.76 -2.71
C GLN A 484 10.34 22.87 -3.66
N GLU A 485 11.29 23.65 -4.19
CA GLU A 485 11.00 24.77 -5.08
C GLU A 485 10.36 24.32 -6.40
N ALA A 486 10.82 23.21 -6.99
CA ALA A 486 10.27 22.67 -8.23
C ALA A 486 8.77 22.31 -8.12
N SER A 487 8.37 21.57 -7.08
CA SER A 487 6.94 21.28 -6.80
C SER A 487 6.15 22.57 -6.54
N MET A 488 6.74 23.58 -5.88
CA MET A 488 6.07 24.87 -5.65
C MET A 488 5.89 25.68 -6.94
N ASN A 489 6.87 25.64 -7.85
CA ASN A 489 6.74 26.24 -9.18
C ASN A 489 5.62 25.56 -9.98
N LEU A 490 5.50 24.23 -9.96
CA LEU A 490 4.37 23.52 -10.58
C LEU A 490 3.01 23.96 -10.01
N VAL A 491 2.89 24.11 -8.68
CA VAL A 491 1.67 24.65 -8.03
C VAL A 491 1.35 26.08 -8.50
N LEU A 492 2.36 26.95 -8.57
CA LEU A 492 2.22 28.33 -9.02
C LEU A 492 1.78 28.43 -10.49
N LEU A 493 2.39 27.65 -11.38
CA LEU A 493 2.03 27.58 -12.80
C LEU A 493 0.58 27.05 -12.97
N PHE A 494 0.24 26.00 -12.24
CA PHE A 494 -1.09 25.38 -12.26
C PHE A 494 -2.19 26.31 -11.75
N GLU A 495 -2.01 26.94 -10.58
CA GLU A 495 -3.01 27.88 -10.05
C GLU A 495 -3.15 29.11 -10.95
N THR A 496 -2.08 29.57 -11.59
CA THR A 496 -2.14 30.66 -12.58
C THR A 496 -2.98 30.25 -13.80
N ARG A 497 -2.74 29.05 -14.35
CA ARG A 497 -3.52 28.49 -15.48
C ARG A 497 -5.00 28.30 -15.12
N LEU A 498 -5.29 27.83 -13.91
CA LEU A 498 -6.64 27.73 -13.36
C LEU A 498 -7.32 29.11 -13.25
N PHE A 499 -6.62 30.14 -12.77
CA PHE A 499 -7.18 31.47 -12.59
C PHE A 499 -7.38 32.21 -13.93
N GLU A 500 -6.49 32.00 -14.92
CA GLU A 500 -6.72 32.39 -16.31
C GLU A 500 -8.00 31.72 -16.87
N ARG A 501 -8.11 30.39 -16.74
CA ARG A 501 -9.28 29.61 -17.19
C ARG A 501 -10.61 30.08 -16.59
N LEU A 502 -10.58 30.51 -15.32
CA LEU A 502 -11.72 31.07 -14.58
C LEU A 502 -12.02 32.55 -14.92
N GLY A 503 -11.25 33.18 -15.81
CA GLY A 503 -11.40 34.58 -16.19
C GLY A 503 -10.99 35.57 -15.09
N LEU A 504 -10.14 35.14 -14.15
CA LEU A 504 -9.64 35.95 -13.03
C LEU A 504 -8.34 36.66 -13.37
N PHE A 505 -7.59 36.15 -14.35
CA PHE A 505 -6.44 36.78 -14.98
C PHE A 505 -6.65 36.90 -16.49
N THR A 506 -6.08 37.95 -17.07
CA THR A 506 -5.86 38.06 -18.52
C THR A 506 -4.65 37.24 -18.96
N GLU A 507 -4.59 36.87 -20.24
CA GLU A 507 -3.42 36.20 -20.87
C GLU A 507 -2.10 36.95 -20.55
N GLN A 508 -2.11 38.28 -20.57
CA GLN A 508 -0.94 39.11 -20.29
C GLN A 508 -0.53 39.08 -18.80
N GLU A 509 -1.49 38.98 -17.87
CA GLU A 509 -1.18 38.78 -16.45
C GLU A 509 -0.63 37.38 -16.20
N ALA A 510 -1.19 36.35 -16.84
CA ALA A 510 -0.68 34.98 -16.77
C ALA A 510 0.75 34.88 -17.34
N GLU A 511 1.02 35.47 -18.51
CA GLU A 511 2.36 35.56 -19.11
C GLU A 511 3.38 36.21 -18.15
N THR A 512 2.98 37.32 -17.50
CA THR A 512 3.83 38.03 -16.53
C THR A 512 4.12 37.16 -15.31
N ILE A 513 3.12 36.44 -14.79
CA ILE A 513 3.27 35.54 -13.65
C ILE A 513 4.20 34.36 -14.03
N TYR A 514 4.04 33.75 -15.21
CA TYR A 514 4.91 32.68 -15.68
C TYR A 514 6.38 33.13 -15.83
N GLN A 515 6.64 34.34 -16.31
CA GLN A 515 7.99 34.91 -16.38
C GLN A 515 8.62 35.11 -14.98
N ILE A 516 7.82 35.51 -13.98
CA ILE A 516 8.26 35.64 -12.58
C ILE A 516 8.55 34.25 -11.96
N ILE A 517 7.80 33.22 -12.35
CA ILE A 517 7.98 31.87 -11.81
C ILE A 517 9.24 31.21 -12.40
N LEU A 518 9.44 31.30 -13.72
CA LEU A 518 10.52 30.61 -14.45
C LEU A 518 11.82 31.42 -14.57
N GLU A 519 11.83 32.66 -14.08
CA GLU A 519 12.98 33.59 -14.11
C GLU A 519 13.56 33.88 -15.51
N GLY A 520 12.71 33.83 -16.54
CA GLY A 520 13.15 34.02 -17.93
C GLY A 520 12.03 34.17 -18.96
N ASN A 521 12.41 34.11 -20.25
CA ASN A 521 11.48 34.26 -21.38
C ASN A 521 10.63 33.01 -21.63
N GLU A 522 10.94 31.90 -20.97
CA GLU A 522 10.23 30.62 -20.97
C GLU A 522 8.75 30.79 -20.60
N GLY A 523 8.41 31.80 -19.79
CA GLY A 523 7.01 32.15 -19.50
C GLY A 523 6.19 32.54 -20.73
N GLN A 524 6.81 33.06 -21.80
CA GLN A 524 6.12 33.30 -23.08
C GLN A 524 5.80 32.00 -23.82
N VAL A 525 6.65 30.98 -23.67
CA VAL A 525 6.47 29.66 -24.29
C VAL A 525 5.29 28.94 -23.64
N LEU A 526 5.09 29.07 -22.32
CA LEU A 526 3.92 28.51 -21.65
C LEU A 526 2.59 29.06 -22.18
N VAL A 527 2.53 30.34 -22.60
CA VAL A 527 1.33 30.92 -23.20
C VAL A 527 1.21 30.56 -24.68
N LYS A 528 2.26 30.85 -25.47
CA LYS A 528 2.19 30.96 -26.95
C LYS A 528 2.91 29.84 -27.71
N GLY A 529 3.69 29.00 -27.02
CA GLY A 529 4.37 27.85 -27.59
C GLY A 529 3.42 26.69 -27.87
N SER A 530 3.88 25.72 -28.67
CA SER A 530 3.17 24.46 -28.86
C SER A 530 3.24 23.59 -27.59
N PRO A 531 2.36 22.57 -27.42
CA PRO A 531 2.44 21.65 -26.28
C PRO A 531 3.81 20.99 -26.11
N ASP A 532 4.51 20.70 -27.22
CA ASP A 532 5.87 20.17 -27.20
C ASP A 532 6.89 21.20 -26.66
N ASP A 533 6.80 22.47 -27.07
CA ASP A 533 7.66 23.55 -26.55
C ASP A 533 7.38 23.78 -25.05
N ARG A 534 6.10 23.75 -24.64
CA ARG A 534 5.69 23.86 -23.24
C ARG A 534 6.21 22.68 -22.42
N LYS A 535 6.19 21.46 -22.97
CA LYS A 535 6.74 20.25 -22.34
C LYS A 535 8.22 20.42 -21.99
N LEU A 536 9.03 20.92 -22.93
CA LEU A 536 10.45 21.18 -22.71
C LEU A 536 10.73 22.20 -21.60
N VAL A 537 9.83 23.17 -21.38
CA VAL A 537 9.93 24.15 -20.29
C VAL A 537 9.57 23.55 -18.93
N ILE A 538 8.62 22.60 -18.89
CA ILE A 538 8.13 21.99 -17.65
C ILE A 538 8.97 20.78 -17.22
N GLU A 539 9.54 20.01 -18.15
CA GLU A 539 10.35 18.81 -17.86
C GLU A 539 11.42 18.98 -16.76
N PRO A 540 12.19 20.09 -16.68
CA PRO A 540 13.16 20.31 -15.60
C PRO A 540 12.55 20.41 -14.19
N LEU A 541 11.26 20.74 -14.08
CA LEU A 541 10.54 20.87 -12.81
C LEU A 541 9.90 19.54 -12.35
N LEU A 542 9.88 18.51 -13.20
CA LEU A 542 9.15 17.28 -12.92
C LEU A 542 9.86 16.37 -11.92
N PRO A 543 9.10 15.64 -11.08
CA PRO A 543 9.64 14.59 -10.24
C PRO A 543 10.24 13.47 -11.09
N LYS A 544 11.42 13.00 -10.70
CA LYS A 544 12.02 11.78 -11.29
C LYS A 544 11.35 10.56 -10.69
N ILE A 545 10.41 9.99 -11.44
CA ILE A 545 9.68 8.78 -11.08
C ILE A 545 10.58 7.57 -11.28
#